data_AF-A0A1W9TKE2-F1
#
_entry.id   AF-A0A1W9TKE2-F1
#
_cell.length_a   1.000
_cell.length_b   1.000
_cell.length_c   1.000
_cell.angle_alpha   90.00
_cell.angle_beta   90.00
_cell.angle_gamma   90.00
#
_symmetry.space_group_name_H-M   'P 1'
#
loop_
_entity.id
_entity.type
_entity.pdbx_description
1 polymer ?
#
loop_
_entity_poly.entity_id
_entity_poly.type
_entity_poly.pdbx_seq_one_letter_code
_entity_poly.pdbx_strand_id
1 'polypeptide(L)'
;MKLNFLALQFNPFNSLEENMEHIEGMMDFVYQKKLSFFFINGNPFKNSSITDDELEQVSDFLSALSDYNNCTIITAQTYNKKYQLFVQKPYESLEVVNSFELKLNNGKTLIFNSELNENENFFNIFINPNFEITNLESLEHATNYLYLTQPILGKTKIKIGEKKWIGGNLEGYLFFSW
;
A
#
# COMPACT_ATOMS: atom_id res chain seq x y z
N MET A 1 1.52 10.89 -18.43
CA MET A 1 0.34 10.90 -17.54
C MET A 1 0.84 10.99 -16.10
N LYS A 2 0.29 11.89 -15.29
CA LYS A 2 0.67 12.06 -13.88
C LYS A 2 -0.12 11.05 -13.05
N LEU A 3 0.55 10.17 -12.32
CA LEU A 3 -0.12 9.21 -11.43
C LEU A 3 -0.25 9.83 -10.05
N ASN A 4 -1.43 9.68 -9.44
CA ASN A 4 -1.71 10.18 -8.11
C ASN A 4 -1.71 9.01 -7.12
N PHE A 5 -0.92 9.14 -6.06
CA PHE A 5 -0.74 8.11 -5.06
C PHE A 5 -1.17 8.61 -3.70
N LEU A 6 -1.81 7.73 -2.93
CA LEU A 6 -2.03 7.93 -1.51
C LEU A 6 -1.35 6.80 -0.74
N ALA A 7 -0.56 7.13 0.27
CA ALA A 7 -0.06 6.18 1.24
C ALA A 7 -0.73 6.45 2.59
N LEU A 8 -1.60 5.55 3.05
CA LEU A 8 -2.27 5.59 4.35
C LEU A 8 -1.45 4.84 5.40
N GLN A 9 -1.34 5.47 6.56
CA GLN A 9 -0.64 4.95 7.73
C GLN A 9 -1.55 5.15 8.95
N PHE A 10 -2.11 4.07 9.45
CA PHE A 10 -2.94 4.07 10.66
C PHE A 10 -2.63 2.84 11.51
N ASN A 11 -2.98 2.86 12.79
CA ASN A 11 -2.87 1.66 13.62
C ASN A 11 -4.19 0.89 13.52
N PRO A 12 -4.17 -0.40 13.13
CA PRO A 12 -5.39 -1.18 13.03
C PRO A 12 -6.14 -1.22 14.38
N PHE A 13 -7.45 -1.00 14.31
CA PHE A 13 -8.39 -1.18 15.40
C PHE A 13 -8.60 -2.67 15.72
N ASN A 14 -9.36 -2.94 16.78
CA ASN A 14 -9.60 -4.30 17.25
C ASN A 14 -10.63 -5.05 16.40
N SER A 15 -11.46 -4.34 15.63
CA SER A 15 -12.48 -4.92 14.75
C SER A 15 -12.12 -4.79 13.28
N LEU A 16 -12.40 -5.85 12.51
CA LEU A 16 -12.30 -5.83 11.05
C LEU A 16 -13.18 -4.72 10.44
N GLU A 17 -14.40 -4.56 10.96
CA GLU A 17 -15.37 -3.58 10.49
C GLU A 17 -14.87 -2.15 10.70
N GLU A 18 -14.36 -1.83 11.91
CA GLU A 18 -13.81 -0.51 12.22
C GLU A 18 -12.61 -0.17 11.30
N ASN A 19 -11.78 -1.16 10.98
CA ASN A 19 -10.68 -0.99 10.03
C ASN A 19 -11.17 -0.69 8.61
N MET A 20 -12.19 -1.42 8.13
CA MET A 20 -12.79 -1.20 6.82
C MET A 20 -13.46 0.18 6.71
N GLU A 21 -14.27 0.56 7.70
CA GLU A 21 -14.92 1.86 7.77
C GLU A 21 -13.89 3.00 7.77
N HIS A 22 -12.77 2.84 8.48
CA HIS A 22 -11.70 3.83 8.47
C HIS A 22 -11.05 3.98 7.09
N ILE A 23 -10.77 2.86 6.42
CA ILE A 23 -10.18 2.85 5.07
C ILE A 23 -11.13 3.50 4.06
N GLU A 24 -12.42 3.18 4.12
CA GLU A 24 -13.46 3.78 3.28
C GLU A 24 -13.59 5.28 3.52
N GLY A 25 -13.72 5.70 4.78
CA GLY A 25 -13.81 7.11 5.15
C GLY A 25 -12.60 7.93 4.70
N MET A 26 -11.40 7.33 4.71
CA MET A 26 -10.19 7.94 4.17
C MET A 26 -10.23 8.07 2.65
N MET A 27 -10.76 7.08 1.93
CA MET A 27 -10.94 7.15 0.48
C MET A 27 -11.94 8.25 0.09
N ASP A 28 -13.08 8.32 0.76
CA ASP A 28 -14.09 9.36 0.55
C ASP A 28 -13.52 10.77 0.78
N PHE A 29 -12.75 10.93 1.87
CA PHE A 29 -12.10 12.19 2.19
C PHE A 29 -11.16 12.68 1.08
N VAL A 30 -10.49 11.77 0.38
CA VAL A 30 -9.54 12.08 -0.71
C VAL A 30 -10.12 11.90 -2.11
N TYR A 31 -11.41 11.61 -2.26
CA TYR A 31 -12.06 11.29 -3.55
C TYR A 31 -11.70 12.29 -4.67
N GLN A 32 -11.74 13.58 -4.36
CA GLN A 32 -11.39 14.67 -5.29
C GLN A 32 -9.96 14.63 -5.84
N LYS A 33 -9.05 13.87 -5.21
CA LYS A 33 -7.66 13.72 -5.65
C LYS A 33 -7.51 12.77 -6.83
N LYS A 34 -8.53 11.99 -7.18
CA LYS A 34 -8.54 11.04 -8.31
C LYS A 34 -7.30 10.14 -8.28
N LEU A 35 -7.23 9.29 -7.25
CA LEU A 35 -6.10 8.42 -7.02
C LEU A 35 -5.99 7.37 -8.13
N SER A 36 -4.77 7.15 -8.60
CA SER A 36 -4.44 5.99 -9.44
C SER A 36 -4.11 4.78 -8.57
N PHE A 37 -3.43 5.03 -7.45
CA PHE A 37 -3.03 4.00 -6.49
C PHE A 37 -3.32 4.44 -5.06
N PHE A 38 -3.81 3.49 -4.27
CA PHE A 38 -4.01 3.62 -2.85
C PHE A 38 -3.21 2.54 -2.12
N PHE A 39 -2.16 2.97 -1.43
CA PHE A 39 -1.34 2.10 -0.60
C PHE A 39 -1.80 2.18 0.84
N ILE A 40 -2.08 1.02 1.43
CA ILE A 40 -2.41 0.91 2.84
C ILE A 40 -1.29 0.12 3.51
N ASN A 41 -0.85 0.57 4.68
CA ASN A 41 0.17 -0.11 5.47
C ASN A 41 -0.19 -1.56 5.79
N GLY A 42 0.82 -2.35 6.20
CA GLY A 42 0.62 -3.77 6.41
C GLY A 42 -0.24 -4.09 7.64
N ASN A 43 -0.90 -5.26 7.60
CA ASN A 43 -1.89 -5.74 8.55
C ASN A 43 -3.07 -4.78 8.80
N PRO A 44 -3.65 -4.12 7.79
CA PRO A 44 -4.63 -3.07 8.03
C PRO A 44 -5.98 -3.60 8.51
N PHE A 45 -6.30 -4.87 8.22
CA PHE A 45 -7.60 -5.47 8.52
C PHE A 45 -7.60 -6.14 9.89
N LYS A 46 -6.45 -6.72 10.26
CA LYS A 46 -6.28 -7.46 11.50
C LYS A 46 -4.81 -7.51 11.87
N ASN A 47 -4.49 -7.24 13.13
CA ASN A 47 -3.12 -7.33 13.66
C ASN A 47 -2.65 -8.78 13.92
N SER A 48 -3.04 -9.70 13.03
CA SER A 48 -2.69 -11.13 13.03
C SER A 48 -3.06 -11.74 11.68
N SER A 49 -2.95 -13.08 11.55
CA SER A 49 -3.41 -13.75 10.33
C SER A 49 -4.92 -13.63 10.19
N ILE A 50 -5.40 -13.25 9.00
CA ILE A 50 -6.82 -13.40 8.66
C ILE A 50 -7.16 -14.85 8.28
N THR A 51 -8.42 -15.24 8.42
CA THR A 51 -8.99 -16.52 7.97
C THR A 51 -9.53 -16.43 6.54
N ASP A 52 -9.98 -17.56 5.98
CA ASP A 52 -10.62 -17.58 4.65
C ASP A 52 -11.96 -16.80 4.63
N ASP A 53 -12.78 -16.95 5.67
CA ASP A 53 -14.04 -16.20 5.80
C ASP A 53 -13.82 -14.68 5.93
N GLU A 54 -12.73 -14.28 6.60
CA GLU A 54 -12.32 -12.88 6.71
C GLU A 54 -11.73 -12.36 5.39
N LEU A 55 -11.04 -13.23 4.63
CA LEU A 55 -10.49 -12.90 3.32
C LEU A 55 -11.61 -12.62 2.30
N GLU A 56 -12.70 -13.38 2.32
CA GLU A 56 -13.85 -13.14 1.43
C GLU A 56 -14.44 -11.73 1.70
N GLN A 57 -14.66 -11.39 2.97
CA GLN A 57 -15.14 -10.05 3.35
C GLN A 57 -14.16 -8.93 2.94
N VAL A 58 -12.86 -9.14 3.14
CA VAL A 58 -11.82 -8.20 2.72
C VAL A 58 -11.78 -8.04 1.19
N SER A 59 -11.94 -9.14 0.46
CA SER A 59 -11.98 -9.14 -1.00
C SER A 59 -13.17 -8.34 -1.53
N ASP A 60 -14.37 -8.60 -1.02
CA ASP A 60 -15.58 -7.89 -1.41
C ASP A 60 -15.49 -6.40 -1.11
N PHE A 61 -15.01 -6.05 0.09
CA PHE A 61 -14.76 -4.66 0.48
C PHE A 61 -13.78 -3.95 -0.45
N LEU A 62 -12.60 -4.56 -0.68
CA LEU A 62 -11.58 -3.96 -1.53
C LEU A 62 -12.07 -3.80 -2.97
N SER A 63 -12.76 -4.80 -3.52
CA SER A 63 -13.32 -4.75 -4.87
C SER A 63 -14.33 -3.62 -5.01
N ALA A 64 -15.30 -3.51 -4.10
CA ALA A 64 -16.27 -2.42 -4.12
C ALA A 64 -15.60 -1.05 -4.05
N LEU A 65 -14.62 -0.89 -3.15
CA LEU A 65 -13.91 0.37 -2.97
C LEU A 65 -13.06 0.73 -4.21
N SER A 66 -12.39 -0.25 -4.81
CA SER A 66 -11.55 -0.09 -5.99
C SER A 66 -12.36 0.28 -7.22
N ASP A 67 -13.49 -0.40 -7.45
CA ASP A 67 -14.36 -0.21 -8.61
C ASP A 67 -15.03 1.17 -8.57
N TYR A 68 -15.59 1.54 -7.41
CA TYR A 68 -16.26 2.82 -7.23
C TYR A 68 -15.31 4.01 -7.45
N ASN A 69 -14.07 3.89 -6.98
CA ASN A 69 -13.07 4.95 -7.09
C ASN A 69 -12.21 4.87 -8.35
N ASN A 70 -12.35 3.80 -9.14
CA ASN A 70 -11.48 3.47 -10.26
C ASN A 70 -9.98 3.58 -9.89
N CYS A 71 -9.61 2.99 -8.76
CA CYS A 71 -8.28 3.10 -8.15
C CYS A 71 -7.72 1.72 -7.81
N THR A 72 -6.44 1.47 -8.10
CA THR A 72 -5.77 0.23 -7.65
C THR A 72 -5.40 0.34 -6.17
N ILE A 73 -5.91 -0.57 -5.34
CA ILE A 73 -5.61 -0.63 -3.91
C ILE A 73 -4.57 -1.73 -3.70
N ILE A 74 -3.47 -1.39 -3.02
CA ILE A 74 -2.43 -2.35 -2.67
C ILE A 74 -2.15 -2.23 -1.19
N THR A 75 -2.31 -3.34 -0.52
CA THR A 75 -1.96 -3.47 0.88
C THR A 75 -1.32 -4.82 1.11
N ALA A 76 -1.12 -5.15 2.37
CA ALA A 76 -0.54 -6.40 2.72
C ALA A 76 -1.04 -6.87 4.07
N GLN A 77 -1.27 -8.17 4.17
CA GLN A 77 -1.91 -8.77 5.32
C GLN A 77 -1.25 -10.11 5.59
N THR A 78 -1.10 -10.43 6.87
CA THR A 78 -0.74 -11.79 7.25
C THR A 78 -1.93 -12.68 6.91
N TYR A 79 -1.73 -13.68 6.05
CA TYR A 79 -2.74 -14.67 5.66
C TYR A 79 -2.06 -16.05 5.61
N ASN A 80 -2.70 -17.07 6.16
CA ASN A 80 -2.10 -18.40 6.35
C ASN A 80 -0.71 -18.37 7.02
N LYS A 81 -0.54 -17.50 8.03
CA LYS A 81 0.72 -17.24 8.76
C LYS A 81 1.88 -16.78 7.86
N LYS A 82 1.59 -16.32 6.65
CA LYS A 82 2.56 -15.75 5.73
C LYS A 82 2.17 -14.33 5.42
N TYR A 83 3.17 -13.51 5.22
CA TYR A 83 2.95 -12.18 4.74
C TYR A 83 2.65 -12.20 3.23
N GLN A 84 1.52 -11.61 2.83
CA GLN A 84 1.10 -11.55 1.43
C GLN A 84 0.59 -10.15 1.06
N LEU A 85 0.90 -9.72 -0.15
CA LEU A 85 0.34 -8.54 -0.78
C LEU A 85 -1.06 -8.84 -1.30
N PHE A 86 -1.98 -7.93 -1.02
CA PHE A 86 -3.34 -7.92 -1.53
C PHE A 86 -3.41 -6.81 -2.57
N VAL A 87 -3.59 -7.19 -3.84
CA VAL A 87 -3.61 -6.28 -4.99
C VAL A 87 -4.99 -6.32 -5.59
N GLN A 88 -5.74 -5.23 -5.40
CA GLN A 88 -7.07 -5.06 -5.95
C GLN A 88 -7.03 -4.00 -7.06
N LYS A 89 -7.24 -4.44 -8.31
CA LYS A 89 -7.43 -3.55 -9.46
C LYS A 89 -8.93 -3.34 -9.72
N PRO A 90 -9.33 -2.21 -10.31
CA PRO A 90 -10.73 -2.00 -10.67
C PRO A 90 -11.23 -3.08 -11.65
N TYR A 91 -12.39 -3.64 -11.35
CA TYR A 91 -13.12 -4.65 -12.13
C TYR A 91 -12.37 -5.98 -12.31
N GLU A 92 -11.39 -6.25 -11.44
CA GLU A 92 -10.62 -7.49 -11.41
C GLU A 92 -10.81 -8.20 -10.05
N SER A 93 -10.50 -9.50 -9.99
CA SER A 93 -10.49 -10.25 -8.73
C SER A 93 -9.26 -9.89 -7.89
N LEU A 94 -9.39 -9.98 -6.56
CA LEU A 94 -8.27 -9.77 -5.64
C LEU A 94 -7.11 -10.74 -5.95
N GLU A 95 -5.93 -10.19 -6.21
CA GLU A 95 -4.70 -10.96 -6.36
C GLU A 95 -3.97 -11.04 -5.00
N VAL A 96 -3.68 -12.25 -4.54
CA VAL A 96 -2.89 -12.51 -3.33
C VAL A 96 -1.53 -13.07 -3.71
N VAL A 97 -0.49 -12.27 -3.59
CA VAL A 97 0.87 -12.56 -4.09
C VAL A 97 1.94 -12.16 -3.08
N ASN A 98 3.17 -12.66 -3.19
CA ASN A 98 4.25 -12.25 -2.29
C ASN A 98 4.93 -10.96 -2.76
N SER A 99 5.03 -10.80 -4.07
CA SER A 99 5.58 -9.64 -4.75
C SER A 99 4.81 -9.41 -6.04
N PHE A 100 4.89 -8.18 -6.54
CA PHE A 100 4.11 -7.76 -7.70
C PHE A 100 4.91 -6.76 -8.54
N GLU A 101 4.80 -6.84 -9.86
CA GLU A 101 5.37 -5.88 -10.79
C GLU A 101 4.28 -5.38 -11.74
N LEU A 102 4.15 -4.06 -11.85
CA LEU A 102 3.19 -3.43 -12.76
C LEU A 102 3.90 -2.50 -13.73
N LYS A 103 3.88 -2.87 -15.01
CA LYS A 103 4.36 -2.03 -16.11
C LYS A 103 3.28 -1.05 -16.53
N LEU A 104 3.62 0.23 -16.51
CA LEU A 104 2.74 1.32 -16.89
C LEU A 104 2.94 1.66 -18.37
N ASN A 105 1.90 2.20 -19.01
CA ASN A 105 1.89 2.50 -20.45
C ASN A 105 2.97 3.52 -20.89
N ASN A 106 3.56 4.27 -19.96
CA ASN A 106 4.62 5.24 -20.22
C ASN A 106 6.04 4.67 -20.04
N GLY A 107 6.18 3.34 -19.89
CA GLY A 107 7.48 2.67 -19.70
C GLY A 107 8.01 2.70 -18.27
N LYS A 108 7.27 3.31 -17.33
CA LYS A 108 7.57 3.23 -15.89
C LYS A 108 7.08 1.90 -15.32
N THR A 109 7.70 1.46 -14.23
CA THR A 109 7.36 0.21 -13.56
C THR A 109 7.23 0.43 -12.06
N LEU A 110 6.15 -0.09 -11.46
CA LEU A 110 6.02 -0.20 -10.01
C LEU A 110 6.43 -1.61 -9.60
N ILE A 111 7.35 -1.74 -8.64
CA ILE A 111 7.75 -3.05 -8.09
C ILE A 111 7.45 -3.08 -6.60
N PHE A 112 6.81 -4.15 -6.15
CA PHE A 112 6.28 -4.26 -4.79
C PHE A 112 6.92 -5.45 -4.08
N ASN A 113 7.56 -5.18 -2.93
CA ASN A 113 8.22 -6.20 -2.09
C ASN A 113 9.11 -7.17 -2.87
N SER A 114 9.77 -6.65 -3.90
CA SER A 114 10.72 -7.35 -4.76
C SER A 114 12.15 -6.89 -4.47
N GLU A 115 13.12 -7.46 -5.17
CA GLU A 115 14.47 -6.92 -5.21
C GLU A 115 14.48 -5.47 -5.72
N LEU A 116 15.34 -4.64 -5.12
CA LEU A 116 15.47 -3.23 -5.46
C LEU A 116 15.99 -3.04 -6.89
N ASN A 117 15.39 -2.10 -7.60
CA ASN A 117 15.89 -1.62 -8.89
C ASN A 117 16.20 -0.13 -8.80
N GLU A 118 17.45 0.23 -9.02
CA GLU A 118 17.93 1.60 -8.86
C GLU A 118 17.62 2.52 -10.05
N ASN A 119 17.13 1.95 -11.16
CA ASN A 119 16.78 2.70 -12.36
C ASN A 119 15.63 3.69 -12.11
N GLU A 120 15.73 4.89 -12.67
CA GLU A 120 14.76 5.98 -12.48
C GLU A 120 13.34 5.67 -12.98
N ASN A 121 13.19 4.70 -13.89
CA ASN A 121 11.89 4.26 -14.40
C ASN A 121 11.18 3.31 -13.43
N PHE A 122 11.84 2.85 -12.37
CA PHE A 122 11.27 1.99 -11.36
C PHE A 122 10.88 2.81 -10.13
N PHE A 123 9.73 2.46 -9.57
CA PHE A 123 9.31 2.91 -8.25
C PHE A 123 9.24 1.70 -7.32
N ASN A 124 10.14 1.69 -6.34
CA ASN A 124 10.30 0.58 -5.42
C ASN A 124 9.35 0.75 -4.24
N ILE A 125 8.37 -0.14 -4.08
CA ILE A 125 7.34 -0.02 -3.05
C ILE A 125 7.51 -1.17 -2.08
N PHE A 126 7.69 -0.82 -0.81
CA PHE A 126 7.79 -1.77 0.27
C PHE A 126 6.71 -1.50 1.30
N ILE A 127 5.78 -2.44 1.43
CA ILE A 127 4.76 -2.41 2.48
C ILE A 127 5.25 -3.38 3.56
N ASN A 128 5.39 -2.91 4.79
CA ASN A 128 5.90 -3.72 5.89
C ASN A 128 4.79 -3.94 6.94
N PRO A 129 4.40 -5.20 7.22
CA PRO A 129 3.40 -5.51 8.22
C PRO A 129 3.95 -5.56 9.64
N ASN A 130 5.23 -5.91 9.85
CA ASN A 130 5.72 -6.44 11.14
C ASN A 130 7.27 -6.39 11.32
N PHE A 131 7.97 -5.38 10.80
CA PHE A 131 9.45 -5.28 10.84
C PHE A 131 10.23 -6.37 10.07
N GLU A 132 9.56 -7.25 9.31
CA GLU A 132 10.25 -8.33 8.60
C GLU A 132 11.15 -7.82 7.47
N ILE A 133 10.85 -6.64 6.93
CA ILE A 133 11.63 -6.03 5.85
C ILE A 133 12.77 -5.19 6.45
N THR A 134 13.91 -5.85 6.66
CA THR A 134 15.13 -5.33 7.30
C THR A 134 16.02 -4.45 6.42
N ASN A 135 15.68 -4.27 5.14
CA ASN A 135 16.58 -3.62 4.16
C ASN A 135 16.27 -2.12 3.94
N LEU A 136 15.97 -1.39 5.02
CA LEU A 136 15.73 0.06 4.95
C LEU A 136 16.95 0.85 4.45
N GLU A 137 18.16 0.39 4.77
CA GLU A 137 19.40 1.05 4.31
C GLU A 137 19.57 0.93 2.79
N SER A 138 19.33 -0.25 2.21
CA SER A 138 19.44 -0.44 0.76
C SER A 138 18.39 0.37 -0.01
N LEU A 139 17.21 0.56 0.57
CA LEU A 139 16.16 1.44 0.05
C LEU A 139 16.61 2.89 -0.11
N GLU A 140 17.47 3.41 0.77
CA GLU A 140 17.88 4.82 0.72
C GLU A 140 18.71 5.17 -0.53
N HIS A 141 19.35 4.16 -1.13
CA HIS A 141 20.11 4.28 -2.37
C HIS A 141 19.21 4.35 -3.61
N ALA A 142 18.01 3.76 -3.59
CA ALA A 142 17.10 3.77 -4.74
C ALA A 142 16.64 5.20 -5.11
N THR A 143 16.50 5.47 -6.41
CA THR A 143 16.09 6.79 -6.93
C THR A 143 14.65 7.13 -6.54
N ASN A 144 13.72 6.18 -6.71
CA ASN A 144 12.33 6.33 -6.31
C ASN A 144 11.91 5.15 -5.42
N TYR A 145 11.35 5.46 -4.25
CA TYR A 145 10.78 4.45 -3.38
C TYR A 145 9.64 4.97 -2.50
N LEU A 146 8.80 4.04 -2.05
CA LEU A 146 7.88 4.18 -0.93
C LEU A 146 8.18 3.04 0.03
N TYR A 147 8.50 3.37 1.28
CA TYR A 147 8.49 2.44 2.39
C TYR A 147 7.31 2.79 3.27
N LEU A 148 6.30 1.93 3.31
CA LEU A 148 5.06 2.10 4.05
C LEU A 148 5.04 1.16 5.24
N THR A 149 4.82 1.71 6.44
CA THR A 149 4.75 0.96 7.69
C THR A 149 3.70 1.57 8.62
N GLN A 150 3.26 0.83 9.63
CA GLN A 150 2.36 1.37 10.66
C GLN A 150 3.09 2.43 11.51
N PRO A 151 2.38 3.48 12.01
CA PRO A 151 3.00 4.53 12.82
C PRO A 151 3.74 4.00 14.06
N ILE A 152 3.21 2.98 14.73
CA ILE A 152 3.85 2.35 15.90
C ILE A 152 5.15 1.63 15.56
N LEU A 153 5.34 1.20 14.30
CA LEU A 153 6.51 0.45 13.85
C LEU A 153 7.58 1.34 13.22
N GLY A 154 7.30 2.61 12.95
CA GLY A 154 8.25 3.53 12.36
C GLY A 154 7.58 4.61 11.51
N LYS A 155 8.38 5.24 10.64
CA LYS A 155 7.92 6.33 9.78
C LYS A 155 7.86 5.86 8.33
N THR A 156 6.73 6.08 7.68
CA THR A 156 6.62 5.99 6.23
C THR A 156 7.65 6.91 5.57
N LYS A 157 8.37 6.42 4.56
CA LYS A 157 9.37 7.22 3.82
C LYS A 157 9.03 7.17 2.33
N ILE A 158 9.05 8.32 1.67
CA ILE A 158 8.87 8.43 0.22
C ILE A 158 10.05 9.19 -0.34
N LYS A 159 10.65 8.68 -1.42
CA LYS A 159 11.65 9.38 -2.21
C LYS A 159 11.26 9.35 -3.67
N ILE A 160 11.34 10.50 -4.34
CA ILE A 160 11.12 10.63 -5.78
C ILE A 160 12.22 11.55 -6.32
N GLY A 161 13.22 10.96 -6.96
CA GLY A 161 14.45 11.66 -7.33
C GLY A 161 15.10 12.29 -6.09
N GLU A 162 15.23 13.62 -6.10
CA GLU A 162 15.81 14.39 -5.00
C GLU A 162 14.81 14.69 -3.87
N LYS A 163 13.50 14.58 -4.13
CA LYS A 163 12.47 14.91 -3.14
C LYS A 163 12.30 13.76 -2.16
N LYS A 164 12.24 14.08 -0.87
CA LYS A 164 12.02 13.12 0.22
C LYS A 164 10.89 13.61 1.12
N TRP A 165 10.00 12.71 1.49
CA TRP A 165 8.98 12.91 2.52
C TRP A 165 9.11 11.82 3.57
N ILE A 166 8.97 12.22 4.83
CA ILE A 166 8.99 11.30 5.97
C ILE A 166 7.69 11.54 6.73
N GLY A 167 6.91 10.47 6.91
CA GLY A 167 5.69 10.47 7.71
C GLY A 167 5.96 10.76 9.18
N GLY A 168 4.92 11.19 9.89
CA GLY A 168 4.95 11.32 11.33
C GLY A 168 4.99 9.96 12.04
N ASN A 169 5.08 10.00 13.37
CA ASN A 169 4.81 8.86 14.26
C ASN A 169 3.33 8.77 14.66
N LEU A 170 2.47 9.55 14.00
CA LEU A 170 1.04 9.57 14.20
C LEU A 170 0.36 9.05 12.93
N GLU A 171 -0.89 8.66 13.08
CA GLU A 171 -1.75 8.27 11.97
C GLU A 171 -1.92 9.43 10.98
N GLY A 172 -2.10 9.10 9.71
CA GLY A 172 -2.29 10.07 8.67
C GLY A 172 -2.06 9.48 7.29
N TYR A 173 -1.82 10.35 6.32
CA TYR A 173 -1.61 9.95 4.94
C TYR A 173 -0.58 10.84 4.25
N LEU A 174 0.04 10.30 3.20
CA LEU A 174 0.90 11.06 2.30
C LEU A 174 0.34 10.97 0.88
N PHE A 175 0.01 12.13 0.32
CA PHE A 175 -0.41 12.26 -1.07
C PHE A 175 0.75 12.75 -1.92
N PHE A 176 1.02 12.08 -3.03
CA PHE A 176 2.11 12.45 -3.93
C PHE A 176 1.79 12.07 -5.38
N SER A 177 2.66 12.51 -6.29
CA SER A 177 2.54 12.18 -7.71
C SER A 177 3.89 11.84 -8.31
N TRP A 178 3.87 10.93 -9.27
CA TRP A 178 5.02 10.48 -10.05
C TRP A 178 4.67 10.33 -11.53
#